data_AF-A0A2D6R0T2-F1
#
_entry.id   AF-A0A2D6R0T2-F1
#
_cell.length_a   1.000
_cell.length_b   1.000
_cell.length_c   1.000
_cell.angle_alpha   90.00
_cell.angle_beta   90.00
_cell.angle_gamma   90.00
#
_symmetry.space_group_name_H-M   'P 1'
#
loop_
_entity.id
_entity.type
_entity.pdbx_description
1 polymer ?
#
loop_
_entity_poly.entity_id
_entity_poly.type
_entity_poly.pdbx_seq_one_letter_code
_entity_poly.pdbx_strand_id
1 'polypeptide(L)'
;MINFYTNNIEKYDYVSNTLKRTYPQGMDSEIISFDILKEAHLNAYDPFDREHVTPFIRSRPSRYCLHNIEHSTNLSNYRLTVDTSEDFELVEKIFEELFFTNPEFKMKDILTVLEVNSEWLSINSHGKQRS
;
A
#
# COMPACT_ATOMS: atom_id res chain seq x y z
N MET A 1 -6.16 6.95 -7.63
CA MET A 1 -5.07 6.34 -8.41
C MET A 1 -5.52 5.95 -9.83
N ILE A 2 -6.63 5.21 -9.99
CA ILE A 2 -7.15 4.78 -11.31
C ILE A 2 -7.28 5.94 -12.31
N ASN A 3 -8.02 7.01 -11.97
CA ASN A 3 -8.20 8.16 -12.87
C ASN A 3 -6.87 8.82 -13.28
N PHE A 4 -5.88 8.84 -12.37
CA PHE A 4 -4.55 9.36 -12.70
C PHE A 4 -3.86 8.48 -13.74
N TYR A 5 -3.89 7.15 -13.55
CA TYR A 5 -3.31 6.20 -14.49
C TYR A 5 -4.00 6.27 -15.86
N THR A 6 -5.33 6.24 -15.90
CA THR A 6 -6.09 6.28 -17.17
C THR A 6 -5.83 7.57 -17.96
N ASN A 7 -5.67 8.70 -17.27
CA ASN A 7 -5.35 9.98 -17.92
C ASN A 7 -3.88 10.11 -18.36
N ASN A 8 -3.02 9.17 -17.97
CA ASN A 8 -1.59 9.18 -18.26
C ASN A 8 -1.06 7.83 -18.76
N ILE A 9 -1.93 7.02 -19.39
CA ILE A 9 -1.60 5.65 -19.80
C ILE A 9 -0.44 5.59 -20.81
N GLU A 10 -0.26 6.64 -21.61
CA GLU A 10 0.86 6.76 -22.57
C GLU A 10 2.18 7.21 -21.92
N LYS A 11 2.14 7.66 -20.66
CA LYS A 11 3.31 8.22 -19.96
C LYS A 11 3.90 7.30 -18.90
N TYR A 12 3.08 6.43 -18.31
CA TYR A 12 3.48 5.62 -17.18
C TYR A 12 3.09 4.16 -17.38
N ASP A 13 4.09 3.29 -17.21
CA ASP A 13 3.98 1.84 -17.28
C ASP A 13 3.47 1.26 -15.96
N TYR A 14 3.86 1.91 -14.86
CA TYR A 14 3.58 1.47 -13.50
C TYR A 14 3.31 2.70 -12.61
N VAL A 15 2.19 2.68 -11.91
CA VAL A 15 1.82 3.73 -10.93
C VAL A 15 1.58 3.07 -9.59
N SER A 16 2.17 3.61 -8.54
CA SER A 16 2.05 3.03 -7.19
C SER A 16 2.08 4.10 -6.12
N ASN A 17 1.71 3.78 -4.89
CA ASN A 17 2.00 4.59 -3.71
C ASN A 17 3.10 4.00 -2.80
N THR A 18 3.80 2.97 -3.28
CA THR A 18 4.79 2.19 -2.51
C THR A 18 6.24 2.39 -2.98
N LEU A 19 6.49 3.07 -4.10
CA LEU A 19 7.87 3.41 -4.53
C LEU A 19 8.53 4.35 -3.52
N LYS A 20 7.76 5.33 -3.03
CA LYS A 20 8.05 6.13 -1.86
C LYS A 20 6.81 6.15 -0.98
N ARG A 21 6.89 5.43 0.14
CA ARG A 21 5.77 5.25 1.07
C ARG A 21 5.50 6.56 1.83
N THR A 22 4.30 7.09 1.60
CA THR A 22 3.74 8.25 2.33
C THR A 22 2.34 7.98 2.87
N TYR A 23 1.69 6.91 2.39
CA TYR A 23 0.44 6.37 2.94
C TYR A 23 0.74 5.38 4.08
N PRO A 24 -0.26 5.08 4.94
CA PRO A 24 -0.16 4.00 5.91
C PRO A 24 0.27 2.68 5.27
N GLN A 25 0.99 1.85 6.00
CA GLN A 25 1.20 0.46 5.60
C GLN A 25 -0.14 -0.27 5.58
N GLY A 26 -0.38 -1.13 4.59
CA GLY A 26 -1.67 -1.82 4.39
C GLY A 26 -2.63 -1.06 3.47
N MET A 27 -2.25 0.13 3.01
CA MET A 27 -2.97 0.92 1.99
C MET A 27 -2.23 0.91 0.65
N ASP A 28 -1.45 -0.12 0.40
CA ASP A 28 -0.60 -0.27 -0.77
C ASP A 28 -1.47 -0.45 -2.02
N SER A 29 -1.11 0.23 -3.10
CA SER A 29 -1.80 0.11 -4.37
C SER A 29 -0.82 0.28 -5.51
N GLU A 30 -0.93 -0.62 -6.49
CA GLU A 30 -0.11 -0.67 -7.69
C GLU A 30 -1.05 -0.82 -8.89
N ILE A 31 -0.80 -0.07 -9.96
CA ILE A 31 -1.52 -0.15 -11.24
C ILE A 31 -0.50 -0.38 -12.34
N ILE A 32 -0.74 -1.43 -13.13
CA ILE A 32 0.15 -1.92 -14.19
C ILE A 32 -0.74 -2.40 -15.33
N SER A 33 -0.33 -2.17 -16.58
CA SER A 33 -1.05 -2.75 -17.73
C SER A 33 -0.86 -4.28 -17.78
N PHE A 34 -1.82 -4.97 -18.37
CA PHE A 34 -1.70 -6.41 -18.59
C PHE A 34 -0.47 -6.77 -19.44
N ASP A 35 -0.16 -5.97 -20.47
CA ASP A 35 0.96 -6.25 -21.36
C ASP A 35 2.32 -6.19 -20.65
N ILE A 36 2.49 -5.20 -19.76
CA ILE A 36 3.70 -5.07 -18.93
C ILE A 36 3.77 -6.20 -17.91
N LEU A 37 2.64 -6.54 -17.27
CA LEU A 37 2.60 -7.65 -16.32
C LEU A 37 2.91 -8.99 -17.00
N LYS A 38 2.40 -9.21 -18.22
CA LYS A 38 2.70 -10.38 -19.05
C LYS A 38 4.17 -10.43 -19.43
N GLU A 39 4.75 -9.30 -19.83
CA GLU A 39 6.17 -9.21 -20.11
C GLU A 39 7.01 -9.56 -18.87
N ALA A 40 6.69 -8.98 -17.72
CA ALA A 40 7.37 -9.28 -16.46
C ALA A 40 7.27 -10.77 -16.12
N HIS A 41 6.09 -11.36 -16.24
CA HIS A 41 5.88 -12.80 -16.01
C HIS A 41 6.77 -13.69 -16.90
N LEU A 42 6.94 -13.34 -18.18
CA LEU A 42 7.74 -14.14 -19.13
C LEU A 42 9.25 -13.97 -18.93
N ASN A 43 9.70 -12.89 -18.30
CA ASN A 43 11.11 -12.53 -18.20
C ASN A 43 11.67 -12.55 -16.75
N ALA A 44 10.80 -12.64 -15.75
CA ALA A 44 11.18 -12.78 -14.35
C ALA A 44 11.59 -14.23 -14.04
N TYR A 45 12.89 -14.49 -14.08
CA TYR A 45 13.47 -15.80 -13.71
C TYR A 45 13.82 -15.90 -12.22
N ASP A 46 13.98 -14.76 -11.54
CA ASP A 46 14.26 -14.73 -10.11
C ASP A 46 13.00 -15.14 -9.32
N PRO A 47 13.08 -16.09 -8.37
CA PRO A 47 11.94 -16.48 -7.53
C PRO A 47 11.31 -15.31 -6.79
N PHE A 48 12.11 -14.35 -6.33
CA PHE A 48 11.64 -13.15 -5.62
C PHE A 48 10.80 -12.26 -6.53
N ASP A 49 11.23 -12.05 -7.77
CA ASP A 49 10.47 -11.30 -8.77
C ASP A 49 9.12 -11.97 -9.06
N ARG A 50 9.06 -13.31 -9.03
CA ARG A 50 7.84 -14.08 -9.30
C ARG A 50 6.88 -14.10 -8.12
N GLU A 51 7.39 -14.16 -6.89
CA GLU A 51 6.60 -14.15 -5.66
C GLU A 51 5.98 -12.77 -5.41
N HIS A 52 6.77 -11.71 -5.55
CA HIS A 52 6.34 -10.35 -5.25
C HIS A 52 5.86 -9.56 -6.47
N VAL A 53 5.88 -10.16 -7.67
CA VAL A 53 5.30 -9.71 -8.94
C VAL A 53 5.90 -8.44 -9.54
N THR A 54 5.99 -7.35 -8.77
CA THR A 54 6.40 -6.01 -9.24
C THR A 54 7.89 -5.68 -9.12
N PRO A 55 8.75 -6.40 -8.35
CA PRO A 55 10.18 -6.08 -8.30
C PRO A 55 10.87 -6.11 -9.67
N PHE A 56 10.44 -6.98 -10.58
CA PHE A 56 10.97 -7.02 -11.94
C PHE A 56 10.84 -5.66 -12.66
N ILE A 57 9.69 -5.02 -12.51
CA ILE A 57 9.39 -3.72 -13.14
C ILE A 57 10.12 -2.60 -12.39
N ARG A 58 10.00 -2.58 -11.06
CA ARG A 58 10.52 -1.51 -10.20
C ARG A 58 12.04 -1.38 -10.21
N SER A 59 12.75 -2.49 -10.37
CA SER A 59 14.22 -2.52 -10.42
C SER A 59 14.80 -2.05 -11.76
N ARG A 60 13.97 -1.73 -12.76
CA ARG A 60 14.39 -1.39 -14.13
C ARG A 60 13.82 -0.04 -14.59
N PRO A 61 14.11 1.08 -13.89
CA PRO A 61 13.59 2.41 -14.23
C PRO A 61 14.13 2.98 -15.56
N SER A 62 15.19 2.38 -16.13
CA SER A 62 15.64 2.71 -17.48
C SER A 62 14.77 2.08 -18.58
N ARG A 63 13.97 1.06 -18.24
CA ARG A 63 13.07 0.35 -19.15
C ARG A 63 11.61 0.76 -18.96
N TYR A 64 11.19 1.02 -17.73
CA TYR A 64 9.80 1.33 -17.40
C TYR A 64 9.66 2.73 -16.81
N CYS A 65 8.65 3.45 -17.27
CA CYS A 65 8.25 4.74 -16.73
C CYS A 65 7.39 4.53 -15.47
N LEU A 66 8.00 4.76 -14.31
CA LEU A 66 7.38 4.59 -13.00
C LEU A 66 6.86 5.93 -12.46
N HIS A 67 5.70 5.91 -11.79
CA HIS A 67 5.21 7.08 -11.04
C HIS A 67 4.76 6.70 -9.63
N ASN A 68 5.09 7.55 -8.65
CA ASN A 68 4.64 7.41 -7.28
C ASN A 68 3.57 8.45 -6.95
N ILE A 69 2.39 8.01 -6.50
CA ILE A 69 1.38 8.88 -5.91
C ILE A 69 1.69 9.05 -4.44
N GLU A 70 2.06 10.27 -4.06
CA GLU A 70 2.34 10.63 -2.66
C GLU A 70 1.09 11.21 -1.99
N HIS A 71 0.96 10.95 -0.69
CA HIS A 71 0.04 11.67 0.17
C HIS A 71 0.66 13.04 0.54
N SER A 72 -0.17 14.07 0.73
CA SER A 72 0.31 15.43 1.07
C SER A 72 1.06 15.49 2.41
N THR A 73 0.75 14.57 3.31
CA THR A 73 1.38 14.39 4.62
C THR A 73 2.00 13.00 4.69
N ASN A 74 3.17 12.87 5.32
CA ASN A 74 3.76 11.55 5.53
C ASN A 74 3.03 10.79 6.66
N LEU A 75 2.26 9.78 6.27
CA LEU A 75 1.47 8.89 7.15
C LEU A 75 2.07 7.47 7.22
N SER A 76 3.31 7.29 6.78
CA SER A 76 3.96 5.96 6.72
C SER A 76 4.23 5.31 8.08
N ASN A 77 4.07 6.07 9.17
CA ASN A 77 4.17 5.61 10.54
C ASN A 77 2.94 4.79 11.00
N TYR A 78 1.80 4.91 10.32
CA TYR A 78 0.63 4.09 10.61
C TYR A 78 0.80 2.70 9.99
N ARG A 79 0.70 1.66 10.83
CA ARG A 79 0.73 0.26 10.40
C ARG A 79 -0.67 -0.34 10.47
N LEU A 80 -1.33 -0.43 9.32
CA LEU A 80 -2.70 -0.95 9.15
C LEU A 80 -2.68 -2.28 8.37
N THR A 81 -1.80 -3.19 8.77
CA THR A 81 -1.65 -4.55 8.22
C THR A 81 -2.28 -5.58 9.15
N VAL A 82 -2.30 -6.85 8.75
CA VAL A 82 -2.82 -7.97 9.57
C VAL A 82 -1.84 -9.15 9.48
N ASP A 83 -0.56 -8.89 9.81
CA ASP A 83 0.51 -9.91 9.71
C ASP A 83 0.76 -10.62 11.06
N THR A 84 0.39 -9.99 12.18
CA THR A 84 0.59 -10.50 13.55
C THR A 84 -0.69 -10.44 14.39
N SER A 85 -0.68 -11.04 15.58
CA SER A 85 -1.77 -10.94 16.55
C SER A 85 -2.05 -9.49 16.98
N GLU A 86 -1.00 -8.70 17.15
CA GLU A 86 -1.09 -7.29 17.57
C GLU A 86 -1.63 -6.41 16.43
N ASP A 87 -1.21 -6.69 15.20
CA ASP A 87 -1.80 -6.06 14.00
C ASP A 87 -3.31 -6.32 13.93
N PHE A 88 -3.73 -7.57 14.15
CA PHE A 88 -5.14 -7.94 14.19
C PHE A 88 -5.89 -7.24 15.33
N GLU A 89 -5.33 -7.19 16.55
CA GLU A 89 -5.94 -6.50 17.70
C GLU A 89 -6.19 -5.01 17.40
N LEU A 90 -5.22 -4.32 16.80
CA LEU A 90 -5.38 -2.93 16.41
C LEU A 90 -6.50 -2.76 15.37
N VAL A 91 -6.51 -3.59 14.32
CA VAL A 91 -7.51 -3.52 13.25
C VAL A 91 -8.91 -3.84 13.77
N GLU A 92 -9.04 -4.82 14.67
CA GLU A 92 -10.31 -5.18 15.33
C GLU A 92 -10.86 -3.99 16.12
N LYS A 93 -10.04 -3.34 16.97
CA LYS A 93 -10.44 -2.13 17.72
C LYS A 93 -10.92 -1.00 16.82
N ILE A 94 -10.18 -0.71 15.75
CA ILE A 94 -10.57 0.31 14.76
C ILE A 94 -11.92 -0.05 14.13
N PHE A 95 -12.09 -1.33 13.78
CA PHE A 95 -13.31 -1.81 13.13
C PHE A 95 -14.52 -1.75 14.06
N GLU A 96 -14.40 -2.18 15.31
CA GLU A 96 -15.47 -2.11 16.32
C GLU A 96 -15.93 -0.67 16.58
N GLU A 97 -15.00 0.28 16.64
CA GLU A 97 -15.30 1.70 16.85
C GLU A 97 -16.04 2.33 15.67
N LEU A 98 -15.65 1.99 14.44
CA LEU A 98 -16.16 2.65 13.24
C LEU A 98 -17.34 1.95 12.58
N PHE A 99 -17.32 0.62 12.51
CA PHE A 99 -18.18 -0.14 11.59
C PHE A 99 -19.67 -0.01 11.91
N PHE A 100 -20.05 -0.03 13.19
CA PHE A 100 -21.47 0.06 13.58
C PHE A 100 -22.05 1.47 13.38
N THR A 101 -21.20 2.49 13.34
CA THR A 101 -21.61 3.88 13.09
C THR A 101 -21.57 4.22 11.60
N ASN A 102 -20.55 3.75 10.89
CA ASN A 102 -20.33 4.00 9.47
C ASN A 102 -19.67 2.79 8.80
N PRO A 103 -20.44 1.83 8.25
CA PRO A 103 -19.89 0.65 7.58
C PRO A 103 -19.01 0.96 6.35
N GLU A 104 -19.13 2.17 5.78
CA GLU A 104 -18.36 2.61 4.61
C GLU A 104 -17.21 3.56 4.98
N PHE A 105 -16.76 3.54 6.24
CA PHE A 105 -15.66 4.39 6.72
C PHE A 105 -14.44 4.33 5.80
N LYS A 106 -13.74 5.46 5.70
CA LYS A 106 -12.58 5.65 4.83
C LYS A 106 -11.32 5.79 5.68
N MET A 107 -10.17 5.80 5.00
CA MET A 107 -8.86 6.02 5.64
C MET A 107 -8.86 7.25 6.57
N LYS A 108 -9.54 8.34 6.18
CA LYS A 108 -9.63 9.54 7.02
C LYS A 108 -10.28 9.27 8.38
N ASP A 109 -11.35 8.47 8.41
CA ASP A 109 -12.06 8.14 9.64
C ASP A 109 -11.18 7.28 10.57
N ILE A 110 -10.44 6.33 9.99
CA ILE A 110 -9.43 5.53 10.70
C ILE A 110 -8.36 6.44 11.34
N LEU A 111 -7.83 7.39 10.57
CA LEU A 111 -6.82 8.32 11.08
C LEU A 111 -7.37 9.19 12.21
N THR A 112 -8.61 9.67 12.10
CA THR A 112 -9.26 10.42 13.18
C THR A 112 -9.41 9.59 14.46
N VAL A 113 -9.79 8.32 14.37
CA VAL A 113 -9.86 7.41 15.54
C VAL A 113 -8.49 7.23 16.17
N LEU A 114 -7.44 7.05 15.37
CA LEU A 114 -6.07 6.86 15.86
C LEU A 114 -5.44 8.15 16.40
N GLU A 115 -5.85 9.31 15.92
CA GLU A 115 -5.45 10.60 16.50
C GLU A 115 -6.07 10.80 17.89
N VAL A 116 -7.33 10.40 18.07
CA VAL A 116 -8.03 10.45 19.37
C VAL A 116 -7.48 9.42 20.34
N ASN A 117 -7.20 8.20 19.86
CA ASN A 117 -6.71 7.07 20.65
C ASN A 117 -5.24 6.77 20.32
N SER A 118 -4.37 7.77 20.41
CA SER A 118 -2.96 7.68 19.99
C SER A 118 -2.17 6.56 20.67
N GLU A 119 -2.60 6.12 21.86
CA GLU A 119 -2.03 5.00 22.60
C GLU A 119 -2.21 3.65 21.89
N TRP A 120 -3.22 3.51 21.02
CA TRP A 120 -3.43 2.28 20.24
C TRP A 120 -2.29 2.00 19.26
N LEU A 121 -1.55 3.04 18.84
CA LEU A 121 -0.38 2.87 17.98
C LEU A 121 0.73 2.06 18.66
N SER A 122 0.71 1.94 19.99
CA SER A 122 1.67 1.10 20.71
C SER A 122 1.42 -0.40 20.53
N ILE A 123 0.17 -0.80 20.23
CA ILE A 123 -0.28 -2.21 20.16
C ILE A 123 0.62 -3.00 19.19
N ASN A 124 0.78 -2.51 17.96
CA ASN A 124 1.58 -3.18 16.94
C ASN A 124 2.93 -2.50 16.64
N SER A 125 3.42 -1.67 17.55
CA SER A 125 4.66 -0.90 17.37
C SER A 125 5.94 -1.76 17.30
N HIS A 126 5.88 -3.02 17.75
CA HIS A 126 7.03 -3.92 17.84
C HIS A 126 7.13 -4.95 16.70
N GLY A 127 6.13 -4.98 15.80
CA GLY A 127 6.11 -5.93 14.68
C GLY A 127 7.25 -5.67 13.71
N LYS A 128 8.22 -6.59 13.64
CA LYS A 128 9.15 -6.65 12.49
C LYS A 128 8.39 -7.25 11.31
N GLN A 129 8.16 -6.44 10.28
CA GLN A 129 7.65 -6.92 9.01
C GLN A 129 8.62 -7.96 8.44
N ARG A 130 8.10 -9.14 8.08
CA ARG A 130 8.81 -10.12 7.24
C ARG A 130 8.41 -9.80 5.81
N SER A 131 9.36 -9.29 5.02
CA SER A 131 9.24 -9.16 3.57
C SER A 131 9.64 -10.46 2.90
#